data_AF-A0A9N8DNP4-F1
#
_entry.id   AF-A0A9N8DNP4-F1
#
_cell.length_a   1.000
_cell.length_b   1.000
_cell.length_c   1.000
_cell.angle_alpha   90.00
_cell.angle_beta   90.00
_cell.angle_gamma   90.00
#
_symmetry.space_group_name_H-M   'P 1'
#
loop_
_entity.id
_entity.type
_entity.pdbx_description
1 polymer ?
#
loop_
_entity_poly.entity_id
_entity_poly.type
_entity_poly.pdbx_seq_one_letter_code
_entity_poly.pdbx_strand_id
1 'polypeptide(L)'
;MDPLAKGDYVIINGLQSDAGKKLNGGKGIILNKPTVSDDGVQRYTFLFYATKKNAASGDKLVALDPTANKKIKAENLALDPQDPKENTLLHEVAHRENVKLQAKGVKAMQKGIFWLEVFHGAFPDNLGWHDYTLGNSISPSDPRYPHFCFDFSILRSQAGQQLSAALDYALQIPMDTPHHSEMAMDALLELCLTCNRILQENPNNEKSQVAVIHVQACQEALKRHPEREAHMINLAAAFCLAGNNLEGVRWYRRALAMPNPEFDVALQTKSLVVAQLQCPGMPLEDHQICEVTPTHLTAILNKDKDKWLMRNKVLSEGREIQGKTSTMTLNSKEGGAVIQHPMPSGPDDPEFFPEEFLKEIRP
;
A
#
# COMPACT_ATOMS: atom_id res chain seq x y z
N MET A 1 -19.04 38.75 -7.60
CA MET A 1 -19.03 37.69 -6.59
C MET A 1 -17.60 37.24 -6.45
N ASP A 2 -17.12 37.10 -5.22
CA ASP A 2 -15.81 36.51 -4.99
C ASP A 2 -15.81 35.06 -5.50
N PRO A 3 -14.71 34.58 -6.09
CA PRO A 3 -14.61 33.20 -6.56
C PRO A 3 -14.72 32.25 -5.38
N LEU A 4 -15.49 31.17 -5.54
CA LEU A 4 -15.62 30.12 -4.54
C LEU A 4 -14.27 29.41 -4.36
N ALA A 5 -13.87 29.20 -3.11
CA ALA A 5 -12.65 28.50 -2.74
C ALA A 5 -12.89 27.00 -2.58
N LYS A 6 -11.81 26.21 -2.64
CA LYS A 6 -11.87 24.79 -2.26
C LYS A 6 -12.27 24.69 -0.79
N GLY A 7 -13.22 23.82 -0.47
CA GLY A 7 -13.80 23.64 0.86
C GLY A 7 -15.08 24.43 1.09
N ASP A 8 -15.42 25.39 0.23
CA ASP A 8 -16.64 26.18 0.39
C ASP A 8 -17.89 25.30 0.29
N TYR A 9 -18.82 25.55 1.22
CA TYR A 9 -20.16 24.96 1.20
C TYR A 9 -21.04 25.74 0.27
N VAL A 10 -21.69 25.02 -0.64
CA VAL A 10 -22.48 25.63 -1.70
C VAL A 10 -23.85 24.99 -1.81
N ILE A 11 -24.83 25.82 -2.13
CA ILE A 11 -26.17 25.42 -2.53
C ILE A 11 -26.34 25.66 -4.04
N ILE A 12 -26.95 24.70 -4.73
CA ILE A 12 -27.26 24.83 -6.15
C ILE A 12 -28.53 25.62 -6.34
N ASN A 13 -28.50 26.61 -7.24
CA ASN A 13 -29.64 27.42 -7.62
C ASN A 13 -29.66 27.71 -9.13
N GLY A 14 -30.83 28.11 -9.62
CA GLY A 14 -30.98 28.70 -10.95
C GLY A 14 -30.95 27.71 -12.13
N LEU A 15 -30.92 26.40 -11.91
CA LEU A 15 -31.01 25.42 -12.99
C LEU A 15 -32.44 25.37 -13.57
N GLN A 16 -32.55 25.49 -14.90
CA GLN A 16 -33.85 25.61 -15.60
C GLN A 16 -34.34 24.33 -16.28
N SER A 17 -33.45 23.39 -16.59
CA SER A 17 -33.85 22.10 -17.19
C SER A 17 -34.61 21.23 -16.20
N ASP A 18 -35.49 20.35 -16.66
CA ASP A 18 -36.30 19.51 -15.76
C ASP A 18 -35.44 18.56 -14.90
N ALA A 19 -34.31 18.10 -15.43
CA ALA A 19 -33.32 17.37 -14.66
C ALA A 19 -32.57 18.27 -13.66
N GLY A 20 -32.22 19.49 -14.06
CA GLY A 20 -31.49 20.45 -13.23
C GLY A 20 -32.35 21.05 -12.10
N LYS A 21 -33.63 21.29 -12.33
CA LYS A 21 -34.57 21.76 -11.30
C LYS A 21 -34.65 20.84 -10.09
N LYS A 22 -34.44 19.53 -10.29
CA LYS A 22 -34.37 18.52 -9.22
C LYS A 22 -33.10 18.64 -8.36
N LEU A 23 -32.10 19.37 -8.83
CA LEU A 23 -30.83 19.62 -8.15
C LEU A 23 -30.83 20.97 -7.42
N ASN A 24 -31.72 21.90 -7.78
CA ASN A 24 -31.86 23.17 -7.07
C ASN A 24 -32.21 22.91 -5.60
N GLY A 25 -31.56 23.64 -4.71
CA GLY A 25 -31.65 23.45 -3.26
C GLY A 25 -30.76 22.33 -2.71
N GLY A 26 -30.11 21.53 -3.55
CA GLY A 26 -29.14 20.55 -3.09
C GLY A 26 -27.81 21.21 -2.71
N LYS A 27 -27.11 20.58 -1.77
CA LYS A 27 -25.92 21.13 -1.10
C LYS A 27 -24.67 20.36 -1.50
N GLY A 28 -23.52 20.99 -1.39
CA GLY A 28 -22.25 20.37 -1.74
C GLY A 28 -21.04 21.14 -1.24
N ILE A 29 -19.87 20.58 -1.51
CA ILE A 29 -18.56 21.16 -1.14
C ILE A 29 -17.70 21.32 -2.39
N ILE A 30 -17.08 22.48 -2.58
CA ILE A 30 -16.13 22.71 -3.66
C ILE A 30 -14.85 21.90 -3.45
N LEU A 31 -14.47 21.09 -4.44
CA LEU A 31 -13.32 20.19 -4.34
C LEU A 31 -12.06 20.76 -4.97
N ASN A 32 -12.20 21.54 -6.04
CA ASN A 32 -11.07 22.12 -6.77
C ASN A 32 -11.44 23.49 -7.31
N LYS A 33 -10.39 24.24 -7.69
CA LYS A 33 -10.52 25.48 -8.46
C LYS A 33 -11.34 25.24 -9.73
N PRO A 34 -12.06 26.26 -10.23
CA PRO A 34 -12.88 26.10 -11.42
C PRO A 34 -12.00 25.79 -12.62
N THR A 35 -12.41 24.81 -13.43
CA THR A 35 -11.83 24.55 -14.74
C THR A 35 -12.65 25.26 -15.80
N VAL A 36 -11.98 25.82 -16.81
CA VAL A 36 -12.63 26.33 -18.01
C VAL A 36 -12.77 25.15 -18.98
N SER A 37 -13.99 24.84 -19.34
CA SER A 37 -14.33 23.82 -20.34
C SER A 37 -14.25 24.36 -21.76
N ASP A 38 -14.40 23.46 -22.74
CA ASP A 38 -14.31 23.76 -24.18
C ASP A 38 -15.28 24.85 -24.66
N ASP A 39 -16.39 25.07 -23.95
CA ASP A 39 -17.38 26.13 -24.22
C ASP A 39 -17.05 27.48 -23.53
N GLY A 40 -15.87 27.61 -22.91
CA GLY A 40 -15.44 28.82 -22.21
C GLY A 40 -16.10 29.05 -20.84
N VAL A 41 -16.91 28.11 -20.36
CA VAL A 41 -17.65 28.26 -19.10
C VAL A 41 -16.83 27.74 -17.91
N GLN A 42 -16.77 28.52 -16.83
CA GLN A 42 -16.17 28.05 -15.59
C GLN A 42 -17.07 27.02 -14.90
N ARG A 43 -16.51 25.83 -14.65
CA ARG A 43 -17.16 24.74 -13.93
C ARG A 43 -16.28 24.32 -12.76
N TYR A 44 -16.86 24.27 -11.57
CA TYR A 44 -16.17 23.74 -10.40
C TYR A 44 -16.25 22.21 -10.41
N THR A 45 -15.18 21.56 -9.96
CA THR A 45 -15.34 20.19 -9.44
C THR A 45 -15.84 20.34 -8.02
N PHE A 46 -17.04 19.86 -7.74
CA PHE A 46 -17.62 19.86 -6.40
C PHE A 46 -18.26 18.51 -6.12
N LEU A 47 -18.41 18.22 -4.84
CA LEU A 47 -18.98 16.99 -4.36
C LEU A 47 -20.40 17.26 -3.92
N PHE A 48 -21.34 16.55 -4.52
CA PHE A 48 -22.75 16.85 -4.40
C PHE A 48 -23.48 15.84 -3.54
N TYR A 49 -24.25 16.35 -2.58
CA TYR A 49 -25.19 15.57 -1.80
C TYR A 49 -26.55 16.24 -1.80
N ALA A 50 -27.54 15.58 -2.39
CA ALA A 50 -28.91 16.01 -2.21
C ALA A 50 -29.43 15.40 -0.90
N THR A 51 -29.90 16.23 0.03
CA THR A 51 -30.86 15.78 1.05
C THR A 51 -32.13 15.39 0.31
N LYS A 52 -32.31 14.10 0.03
CA LYS A 52 -33.58 13.62 -0.48
C LYS A 52 -34.51 13.54 0.71
N LYS A 53 -35.39 14.55 0.85
CA LYS A 53 -36.52 14.51 1.80
C LYS A 53 -37.34 13.27 1.51
N ASN A 54 -37.16 12.24 2.31
CA ASN A 54 -37.94 11.02 2.22
C ASN A 54 -38.94 11.02 3.38
N ALA A 55 -40.22 11.15 3.07
CA ALA A 55 -41.29 11.34 4.05
C ALA A 55 -41.36 10.21 5.11
N ALA A 56 -40.78 9.04 4.83
CA ALA A 56 -40.82 7.87 5.70
C ALA A 56 -39.55 7.62 6.52
N SER A 57 -38.40 8.26 6.23
CA SER A 57 -37.11 7.86 6.80
C SER A 57 -36.22 8.98 7.34
N GLY A 58 -36.73 10.21 7.46
CA GLY A 58 -35.89 11.38 7.67
C GLY A 58 -35.03 11.71 6.45
N ASP A 59 -34.36 12.87 6.51
CA ASP A 59 -33.52 13.36 5.42
C ASP A 59 -32.34 12.41 5.17
N LYS A 60 -32.34 11.74 4.01
CA LYS A 60 -31.22 10.91 3.56
C LYS A 60 -30.40 11.71 2.56
N LEU A 61 -29.14 11.96 2.89
CA LEU A 61 -28.16 12.46 1.92
C LEU A 61 -27.86 11.34 0.91
N VAL A 62 -28.04 11.65 -0.37
CA VAL A 62 -27.73 10.76 -1.48
C VAL A 62 -26.66 11.44 -2.33
N ALA A 63 -25.51 10.79 -2.50
CA ALA A 63 -24.51 11.19 -3.47
C ALA A 63 -25.16 11.16 -4.86
N LEU A 64 -25.15 12.29 -5.56
CA LEU A 64 -25.72 12.33 -6.91
C LEU A 64 -24.73 11.82 -7.94
N ASP A 65 -25.27 11.44 -9.10
CA ASP A 65 -24.53 10.95 -10.25
C ASP A 65 -23.33 11.87 -10.57
N PRO A 66 -22.09 11.36 -10.60
CA PRO A 66 -20.88 12.13 -10.92
C PRO A 66 -20.96 12.89 -12.26
N THR A 67 -21.80 12.45 -13.19
CA THR A 67 -22.01 13.13 -14.47
C THR A 67 -22.76 14.45 -14.34
N ALA A 68 -23.44 14.70 -13.22
CA ALA A 68 -24.12 15.97 -12.93
C ALA A 68 -23.13 17.14 -12.81
N ASN A 69 -21.89 16.88 -12.37
CA ASN A 69 -20.85 17.90 -12.20
C ASN A 69 -20.50 18.63 -13.50
N LYS A 70 -20.71 17.99 -14.66
CA LYS A 70 -20.48 18.62 -15.97
C LYS A 70 -21.55 19.65 -16.35
N LYS A 71 -22.71 19.64 -15.67
CA LYS A 71 -23.90 20.41 -16.06
C LYS A 71 -24.13 21.66 -15.21
N ILE A 72 -23.44 21.79 -14.08
CA ILE A 72 -23.64 22.86 -13.11
C ILE A 72 -22.51 23.87 -13.30
N LYS A 73 -22.88 25.12 -13.54
CA LYS A 73 -21.93 26.21 -13.78
C LYS A 73 -21.61 26.91 -12.46
N ALA A 74 -20.52 27.68 -12.45
CA ALA A 74 -20.16 28.56 -11.33
C ALA A 74 -21.33 29.46 -10.88
N GLU A 75 -22.06 30.04 -11.82
CA GLU A 75 -23.23 30.90 -11.56
C GLU A 75 -24.41 30.19 -10.90
N ASN A 76 -24.43 28.85 -10.91
CA ASN A 76 -25.45 28.04 -10.25
C ASN A 76 -25.10 27.71 -8.80
N LEU A 77 -23.94 28.14 -8.30
CA LEU A 77 -23.48 27.86 -6.94
C LEU A 77 -23.51 29.15 -6.12
N ALA A 78 -24.14 29.09 -4.96
CA ALA A 78 -24.10 30.15 -3.97
C ALA A 78 -23.54 29.59 -2.66
N LEU A 79 -22.83 30.41 -1.89
CA LEU A 79 -22.40 30.02 -0.55
C LEU A 79 -23.63 29.67 0.31
N ASP A 80 -23.57 28.51 0.96
CA ASP A 80 -24.60 28.09 1.90
C ASP A 80 -24.23 28.57 3.32
N PRO A 81 -25.02 29.46 3.92
CA PRO A 81 -24.80 29.89 5.30
C PRO A 81 -24.98 28.68 6.23
N GLN A 82 -23.87 28.24 6.83
CA GLN A 82 -23.74 26.95 7.52
C GLN A 82 -24.83 26.69 8.58
N ASP A 83 -25.41 25.49 8.58
CA ASP A 83 -26.01 24.85 9.76
C ASP A 83 -25.03 23.78 10.28
N PRO A 84 -24.44 23.95 11.48
CA PRO A 84 -23.52 22.98 12.07
C PRO A 84 -24.05 21.54 12.12
N LYS A 85 -25.37 21.32 12.22
CA LYS A 85 -25.96 19.97 12.26
C LYS A 85 -25.93 19.27 10.90
N GLU A 86 -26.07 20.03 9.81
CA GLU A 86 -26.02 19.45 8.47
C GLU A 86 -24.60 19.07 8.07
N ASN A 87 -23.58 19.77 8.59
CA ASN A 87 -22.17 19.41 8.42
C ASN A 87 -21.86 18.01 8.97
N THR A 88 -22.39 17.66 10.15
CA THR A 88 -22.22 16.33 10.74
C THR A 88 -22.84 15.23 9.87
N LEU A 89 -24.01 15.49 9.27
CA LEU A 89 -24.71 14.53 8.41
C LEU A 89 -23.97 14.31 7.08
N LEU A 90 -23.46 15.40 6.48
CA LEU A 90 -22.58 15.32 5.31
C LEU A 90 -21.33 14.50 5.61
N HIS A 91 -20.73 14.71 6.78
CA HIS A 91 -19.58 13.98 7.25
C HIS A 91 -19.84 12.47 7.37
N GLU A 92 -20.94 12.06 8.00
CA GLU A 92 -21.33 10.65 8.14
C GLU A 92 -21.54 9.95 6.78
N VAL A 93 -22.15 10.65 5.83
CA VAL A 93 -22.45 10.08 4.50
C VAL A 93 -21.19 9.95 3.66
N ALA A 94 -20.35 10.98 3.66
CA ALA A 94 -19.05 10.91 3.04
C ALA A 94 -18.22 9.74 3.63
N HIS A 95 -18.29 9.52 4.95
CA HIS A 95 -17.46 8.52 5.63
C HIS A 95 -17.94 7.12 5.28
N ARG A 96 -19.26 6.94 5.27
CA ARG A 96 -19.92 5.71 4.81
C ARG A 96 -19.59 5.39 3.34
N GLU A 97 -19.52 6.40 2.47
CA GLU A 97 -19.12 6.18 1.07
C GLU A 97 -17.61 5.89 0.95
N ASN A 98 -16.75 6.47 1.79
CA ASN A 98 -15.33 6.11 1.87
C ASN A 98 -15.13 4.64 2.28
N VAL A 99 -15.83 4.17 3.31
CA VAL A 99 -15.79 2.76 3.76
C VAL A 99 -16.24 1.81 2.64
N LYS A 100 -17.26 2.16 1.87
CA LYS A 100 -17.69 1.38 0.69
C LYS A 100 -16.66 1.36 -0.43
N LEU A 101 -15.83 2.40 -0.52
CA LEU A 101 -14.76 2.50 -1.51
C LEU A 101 -13.54 1.67 -1.09
N GLN A 102 -13.16 1.66 0.19
CA GLN A 102 -12.06 0.82 0.68
C GLN A 102 -12.25 -0.68 0.35
N ALA A 103 -13.50 -1.16 0.24
CA ALA A 103 -13.83 -2.52 -0.15
C ALA A 103 -13.63 -2.87 -1.65
N LYS A 104 -13.25 -1.91 -2.52
CA LYS A 104 -13.28 -2.09 -4.00
C LYS A 104 -11.93 -1.92 -4.72
N GLY A 105 -10.80 -2.11 -4.03
CA GLY A 105 -9.46 -2.19 -4.63
C GLY A 105 -8.81 -0.84 -4.96
N VAL A 106 -7.67 -0.87 -5.67
CA VAL A 106 -6.71 0.26 -5.81
C VAL A 106 -7.32 1.58 -6.33
N LYS A 107 -8.22 1.54 -7.32
CA LYS A 107 -8.92 2.75 -7.83
C LYS A 107 -9.86 3.38 -6.80
N ALA A 108 -10.30 2.60 -5.82
CA ALA A 108 -11.18 3.07 -4.77
C ALA A 108 -10.39 3.61 -3.56
N MET A 109 -9.12 3.21 -3.41
CA MET A 109 -8.19 3.78 -2.44
C MET A 109 -7.67 5.17 -2.84
N GLN A 110 -7.46 5.42 -4.14
CA GLN A 110 -7.23 6.79 -4.65
C GLN A 110 -8.42 7.71 -4.37
N LYS A 111 -9.65 7.16 -4.47
CA LYS A 111 -10.84 7.88 -4.02
C LYS A 111 -10.86 8.04 -2.50
N GLY A 112 -10.39 7.07 -1.73
CA GLY A 112 -10.27 7.18 -0.28
C GLY A 112 -9.28 8.25 0.18
N ILE A 113 -8.11 8.34 -0.46
CA ILE A 113 -7.14 9.43 -0.26
C ILE A 113 -7.79 10.78 -0.63
N PHE A 114 -8.46 10.84 -1.78
CA PHE A 114 -9.24 12.01 -2.17
C PHE A 114 -10.31 12.37 -1.13
N TRP A 115 -11.03 11.39 -0.58
CA TRP A 115 -12.02 11.62 0.46
C TRP A 115 -11.39 12.17 1.72
N LEU A 116 -10.29 11.59 2.18
CA LEU A 116 -9.52 12.12 3.30
C LEU A 116 -9.07 13.56 3.05
N GLU A 117 -8.51 13.86 1.88
CA GLU A 117 -8.12 15.23 1.51
C GLU A 117 -9.32 16.20 1.50
N VAL A 118 -10.51 15.72 1.11
CA VAL A 118 -11.75 16.50 1.12
C VAL A 118 -12.29 16.68 2.53
N PHE A 119 -12.25 15.65 3.37
CA PHE A 119 -12.66 15.71 4.77
C PHE A 119 -11.83 16.68 5.57
N HIS A 120 -10.51 16.52 5.44
CA HIS A 120 -9.52 17.38 6.05
C HIS A 120 -9.65 18.83 5.56
N GLY A 121 -9.95 19.05 4.27
CA GLY A 121 -10.16 20.39 3.72
C GLY A 121 -11.49 21.05 4.10
N ALA A 122 -12.58 20.31 4.26
CA ALA A 122 -13.93 20.88 4.38
C ALA A 122 -14.49 20.90 5.81
N PHE A 123 -14.01 20.03 6.71
CA PHE A 123 -14.55 19.88 8.06
C PHE A 123 -13.44 19.97 9.14
N PRO A 124 -12.77 21.12 9.29
CA PRO A 124 -11.70 21.26 10.27
C PRO A 124 -12.18 21.14 11.73
N ASP A 125 -13.47 21.36 12.02
CA ASP A 125 -13.95 21.52 13.41
C ASP A 125 -14.78 20.36 14.00
N ASN A 126 -15.20 19.39 13.19
CA ASN A 126 -16.19 18.36 13.60
C ASN A 126 -15.60 16.94 13.77
N LEU A 127 -14.38 16.73 13.31
CA LEU A 127 -13.55 15.64 13.80
C LEU A 127 -12.84 16.21 15.04
N GLY A 128 -12.64 15.46 16.12
CA GLY A 128 -11.66 15.81 17.18
C GLY A 128 -10.20 15.87 16.68
N TRP A 129 -10.03 16.24 15.42
CA TRP A 129 -8.89 16.24 14.52
C TRP A 129 -8.78 17.64 13.90
N HIS A 130 -8.74 18.70 14.70
CA HIS A 130 -8.57 20.06 14.14
C HIS A 130 -7.30 20.17 13.27
N ASP A 131 -7.35 21.00 12.23
CA ASP A 131 -6.22 21.59 11.50
C ASP A 131 -5.42 20.78 10.47
N TYR A 132 -6.10 19.96 9.66
CA TYR A 132 -5.50 19.43 8.42
C TYR A 132 -6.02 20.16 7.19
N THR A 133 -5.83 21.46 7.04
CA THR A 133 -6.22 22.13 5.79
C THR A 133 -5.11 22.05 4.74
N LEU A 134 -5.53 21.81 3.50
CA LEU A 134 -4.71 21.81 2.29
C LEU A 134 -3.78 23.03 2.25
N GLY A 135 -2.48 22.77 2.38
CA GLY A 135 -1.41 23.73 2.12
C GLY A 135 -0.58 24.12 3.35
N ASN A 136 -1.05 23.82 4.57
CA ASN A 136 -0.25 24.02 5.77
C ASN A 136 0.07 22.65 6.38
N SER A 137 1.35 22.28 6.34
CA SER A 137 1.89 21.16 7.11
C SER A 137 1.44 21.28 8.56
N ILE A 138 0.87 20.22 9.15
CA ILE A 138 0.76 20.16 10.60
C ILE A 138 2.16 20.32 11.16
N SER A 139 2.32 21.33 12.01
CA SER A 139 3.61 21.59 12.62
C SER A 139 4.03 20.35 13.40
N PRO A 140 5.30 19.92 13.34
CA PRO A 140 5.81 18.87 14.21
C PRO A 140 5.59 19.13 15.71
N SER A 141 5.31 20.38 16.09
CA SER A 141 4.98 20.77 17.46
C SER A 141 3.52 20.51 17.87
N ASP A 142 2.63 20.12 16.94
CA ASP A 142 1.23 19.83 17.24
C ASP A 142 1.10 18.44 17.90
N PRO A 143 0.40 18.30 19.05
CA PRO A 143 0.23 17.02 19.73
C PRO A 143 -0.38 15.89 18.88
N ARG A 144 -1.05 16.21 17.77
CA ARG A 144 -1.72 15.23 16.89
C ARG A 144 -0.88 14.84 15.68
N TYR A 145 0.24 15.53 15.46
CA TYR A 145 1.17 15.23 14.38
C TYR A 145 1.59 13.74 14.29
N PRO A 146 1.78 13.00 15.39
CA PRO A 146 2.07 11.56 15.33
C PRO A 146 0.95 10.75 14.65
N HIS A 147 -0.32 11.06 14.94
CA HIS A 147 -1.48 10.39 14.36
C HIS A 147 -1.64 10.69 12.88
N PHE A 148 -1.40 11.94 12.49
CA PHE A 148 -1.35 12.30 11.08
C PHE A 148 -0.32 11.49 10.29
N CYS A 149 0.91 11.46 10.79
CA CYS A 149 2.01 10.76 10.14
C CYS A 149 1.72 9.26 10.03
N PHE A 150 1.09 8.69 11.07
CA PHE A 150 0.62 7.30 11.06
C PHE A 150 -0.41 7.07 9.94
N ASP A 151 -1.54 7.77 9.95
CA ASP A 151 -2.62 7.54 8.99
C ASP A 151 -2.16 7.76 7.54
N PHE A 152 -1.38 8.81 7.30
CA PHE A 152 -0.85 9.10 5.97
C PHE A 152 0.14 8.02 5.51
N SER A 153 0.99 7.52 6.40
CA SER A 153 1.89 6.40 6.08
C SER A 153 1.10 5.15 5.71
N ILE A 154 0.10 4.75 6.51
CA ILE A 154 -0.73 3.57 6.26
C ILE A 154 -1.46 3.70 4.92
N LEU A 155 -2.13 4.82 4.68
CA LEU A 155 -2.91 5.04 3.45
C LEU A 155 -2.04 5.00 2.19
N ARG A 156 -0.88 5.68 2.22
CA ARG A 156 0.06 5.72 1.09
C ARG A 156 0.69 4.34 0.85
N SER A 157 1.04 3.64 1.92
CA SER A 157 1.53 2.26 1.87
C SER A 157 0.50 1.37 1.19
N GLN A 158 -0.71 1.28 1.72
CA GLN A 158 -1.75 0.40 1.18
C GLN A 158 -2.12 0.71 -0.27
N ALA A 159 -2.08 1.99 -0.67
CA ALA A 159 -2.32 2.40 -2.04
C ALA A 159 -1.22 1.94 -3.01
N GLY A 160 -0.07 1.51 -2.51
CA GLY A 160 1.11 1.17 -3.30
C GLY A 160 1.68 2.37 -4.05
N GLN A 161 1.41 3.60 -3.58
CA GLN A 161 1.75 4.84 -4.27
C GLN A 161 2.50 5.79 -3.33
N GLN A 162 3.54 6.43 -3.86
CA GLN A 162 4.38 7.36 -3.09
C GLN A 162 4.94 6.73 -1.81
N LEU A 163 5.42 5.48 -1.89
CA LEU A 163 5.97 4.74 -0.76
C LEU A 163 7.12 5.48 -0.05
N SER A 164 7.87 6.32 -0.77
CA SER A 164 8.89 7.19 -0.17
C SER A 164 8.28 8.17 0.83
N ALA A 165 7.17 8.81 0.46
CA ALA A 165 6.47 9.72 1.36
C ALA A 165 5.84 8.96 2.54
N ALA A 166 5.35 7.73 2.31
CA ALA A 166 4.87 6.87 3.41
C ALA A 166 5.99 6.63 4.44
N LEU A 167 7.19 6.27 3.97
CA LEU A 167 8.36 6.12 4.81
C LEU A 167 8.69 7.42 5.54
N ASP A 168 8.77 8.55 4.83
CA ASP A 168 9.09 9.85 5.42
C ASP A 168 8.13 10.21 6.56
N TYR A 169 6.82 9.95 6.40
CA TYR A 169 5.85 10.15 7.47
C TYR A 169 6.03 9.17 8.63
N ALA A 170 6.25 7.87 8.37
CA ALA A 170 6.52 6.90 9.42
C ALA A 170 7.75 7.27 10.29
N LEU A 171 8.74 7.92 9.68
CA LEU A 171 9.95 8.39 10.37
C LEU A 171 9.76 9.70 11.14
N GLN A 172 8.74 10.49 10.79
CA GLN A 172 8.38 11.73 11.50
C GLN A 172 7.59 11.48 12.79
N ILE A 173 7.06 10.27 13.01
CA ILE A 173 6.36 9.91 14.25
C ILE A 173 7.39 9.89 15.40
N PRO A 174 7.23 10.73 16.44
CA PRO A 174 8.15 10.79 17.57
C PRO A 174 8.13 9.48 18.35
N MET A 175 9.22 9.20 19.07
CA MET A 175 9.39 7.99 19.88
C MET A 175 9.45 8.32 21.38
N ASP A 176 8.90 9.47 21.77
CA ASP A 176 8.98 10.04 23.11
C ASP A 176 8.02 9.38 24.10
N THR A 177 6.98 8.70 23.61
CA THR A 177 6.04 7.92 24.41
C THR A 177 5.94 6.47 23.90
N PRO A 178 5.61 5.50 24.77
CA PRO A 178 5.37 4.12 24.33
C PRO A 178 4.31 3.99 23.24
N HIS A 179 3.25 4.81 23.32
CA HIS A 179 2.18 4.81 22.33
C HIS A 179 2.67 5.30 20.96
N HIS A 180 3.40 6.42 20.91
CA HIS A 180 3.95 6.89 19.64
C HIS A 180 4.99 5.91 19.07
N SER A 181 5.78 5.25 19.93
CA SER A 181 6.68 4.18 19.53
C SER A 181 5.95 3.04 18.83
N GLU A 182 4.84 2.59 19.40
CA GLU A 182 3.99 1.54 18.82
C GLU A 182 3.41 1.97 17.46
N MET A 183 2.85 3.19 17.38
CA MET A 183 2.34 3.74 16.12
C MET A 183 3.41 3.81 15.03
N ALA A 184 4.60 4.30 15.39
CA ALA A 184 5.70 4.42 14.44
C ALA A 184 6.14 3.05 13.91
N MET A 185 6.06 2.01 14.75
CA MET A 185 6.36 0.63 14.37
C MET A 185 5.27 0.03 13.49
N ASP A 186 4.00 0.22 13.83
CA ASP A 186 2.87 -0.26 13.03
C ASP A 186 2.90 0.35 11.62
N ALA A 187 3.20 1.65 11.51
CA ALA A 187 3.36 2.31 10.21
C ALA A 187 4.51 1.72 9.38
N LEU A 188 5.67 1.46 10.00
CA LEU A 188 6.81 0.83 9.32
C LEU A 188 6.49 -0.61 8.91
N LEU A 189 5.82 -1.38 9.76
CA LEU A 189 5.47 -2.77 9.47
C LEU A 189 4.48 -2.87 8.32
N GLU A 190 3.44 -2.03 8.29
CA GLU A 190 2.49 -1.98 7.17
C GLU A 190 3.19 -1.60 5.86
N LEU A 191 4.12 -0.64 5.91
CA LEU A 191 4.94 -0.29 4.76
C LEU A 191 5.81 -1.47 4.28
N CYS A 192 6.44 -2.21 5.21
CA CYS A 192 7.22 -3.40 4.88
C CYS A 192 6.35 -4.48 4.22
N LEU A 193 5.18 -4.79 4.79
CA LEU A 193 4.22 -5.75 4.24
C LEU A 193 3.77 -5.36 2.83
N THR A 194 3.49 -4.07 2.61
CA THR A 194 3.09 -3.58 1.30
C THR A 194 4.24 -3.68 0.29
N CYS A 195 5.46 -3.26 0.66
CA CYS A 195 6.61 -3.38 -0.23
C CYS A 195 6.90 -4.83 -0.59
N ASN A 196 6.85 -5.75 0.39
CA ASN A 196 7.01 -7.18 0.18
C ASN A 196 5.98 -7.71 -0.84
N ARG A 197 4.69 -7.39 -0.65
CA ARG A 197 3.63 -7.77 -1.60
C ARG A 197 3.91 -7.26 -3.02
N ILE A 198 4.28 -5.99 -3.17
CA ILE A 198 4.58 -5.39 -4.49
C ILE A 198 5.77 -6.08 -5.16
N LEU A 199 6.82 -6.39 -4.40
CA LEU A 199 8.03 -7.06 -4.90
C LEU A 199 7.76 -8.53 -5.26
N GLN A 200 6.95 -9.24 -4.48
CA GLN A 200 6.51 -10.60 -4.80
C GLN A 200 5.65 -10.64 -6.06
N GLU A 201 4.76 -9.66 -6.26
CA GLU A 201 3.95 -9.53 -7.47
C GLU A 201 4.81 -9.13 -8.69
N ASN A 202 5.94 -8.45 -8.48
CA ASN A 202 6.81 -7.93 -9.53
C ASN A 202 8.29 -8.25 -9.27
N PRO A 203 8.70 -9.53 -9.34
CA PRO A 203 10.02 -9.98 -8.91
C PRO A 203 11.17 -9.55 -9.84
N ASN A 204 10.90 -8.82 -10.92
CA ASN A 204 11.92 -8.20 -11.78
C ASN A 204 12.29 -6.78 -11.30
N ASN A 205 11.70 -6.33 -10.19
CA ASN A 205 11.85 -4.99 -9.62
C ASN A 205 12.84 -4.98 -8.44
N GLU A 206 13.81 -5.91 -8.40
CA GLU A 206 14.78 -6.03 -7.29
C GLU A 206 15.64 -4.77 -7.12
N LYS A 207 15.91 -4.03 -8.21
CA LYS A 207 16.60 -2.73 -8.20
C LYS A 207 15.66 -1.54 -8.13
N SER A 208 14.41 -1.77 -7.76
CA SER A 208 13.42 -0.71 -7.72
C SER A 208 13.55 0.17 -6.50
N GLN A 209 12.97 1.36 -6.64
CA GLN A 209 12.76 2.23 -5.50
C GLN A 209 11.97 1.53 -4.37
N VAL A 210 11.08 0.58 -4.70
CA VAL A 210 10.31 -0.19 -3.71
C VAL A 210 11.23 -1.07 -2.86
N ALA A 211 12.19 -1.76 -3.47
CA ALA A 211 13.16 -2.58 -2.75
C ALA A 211 14.03 -1.73 -1.81
N VAL A 212 14.48 -0.56 -2.27
CA VAL A 212 15.25 0.38 -1.44
C VAL A 212 14.44 0.86 -0.24
N ILE A 213 13.19 1.26 -0.46
CA ILE A 213 12.27 1.71 0.61
C ILE A 213 12.00 0.56 1.59
N HIS A 214 11.81 -0.67 1.09
CA HIS A 214 11.58 -1.85 1.93
C HIS A 214 12.73 -2.10 2.89
N VAL A 215 13.96 -2.12 2.36
CA VAL A 215 15.17 -2.30 3.18
C VAL A 215 15.28 -1.17 4.21
N GLN A 216 15.08 0.08 3.82
CA GLN A 216 15.11 1.22 4.75
C GLN A 216 14.07 1.09 5.85
N ALA A 217 12.81 0.77 5.52
CA ALA A 217 11.75 0.59 6.50
C ALA A 217 12.08 -0.53 7.51
N CYS A 218 12.60 -1.68 7.04
CA CYS A 218 13.05 -2.76 7.91
C CYS A 218 14.24 -2.37 8.80
N GLN A 219 15.20 -1.60 8.25
CA GLN A 219 16.34 -1.10 9.02
C GLN A 219 15.89 -0.16 10.14
N GLU A 220 14.98 0.77 9.85
CA GLU A 220 14.44 1.71 10.85
C GLU A 220 13.60 0.98 11.91
N ALA A 221 12.82 -0.02 11.52
CA ALA A 221 12.09 -0.88 12.44
C ALA A 221 13.04 -1.63 13.39
N LEU A 222 14.12 -2.20 12.86
CA LEU A 222 15.13 -2.91 13.66
C LEU A 222 15.93 -1.96 14.56
N LYS A 223 16.27 -0.75 14.11
CA LYS A 223 16.95 0.25 14.95
C LYS A 223 16.13 0.61 16.18
N ARG A 224 14.80 0.67 16.04
CA ARG A 224 13.87 0.98 17.14
C ARG A 224 13.69 -0.18 18.11
N HIS A 225 13.71 -1.42 17.62
CA HIS A 225 13.57 -2.64 18.42
C HIS A 225 14.63 -3.70 18.06
N PRO A 226 15.90 -3.49 18.44
CA PRO A 226 17.01 -4.38 18.08
C PRO A 226 16.91 -5.78 18.72
N GLU A 227 16.12 -5.92 19.77
CA GLU A 227 15.83 -7.16 20.49
C GLU A 227 14.81 -8.06 19.79
N ARG A 228 14.15 -7.57 18.75
CA ARG A 228 13.12 -8.32 18.03
C ARG A 228 13.70 -9.02 16.82
N GLU A 229 13.89 -10.32 16.97
CA GLU A 229 14.29 -11.24 15.89
C GLU A 229 13.44 -11.10 14.62
N ALA A 230 12.12 -10.94 14.75
CA ALA A 230 11.21 -10.77 13.62
C ALA A 230 11.63 -9.60 12.70
N HIS A 231 12.21 -8.53 13.24
CA HIS A 231 12.71 -7.41 12.44
C HIS A 231 14.00 -7.76 11.70
N MET A 232 14.88 -8.60 12.27
CA MET A 232 16.06 -9.10 11.57
C MET A 232 15.67 -9.98 10.38
N ILE A 233 14.63 -10.78 10.53
CA ILE A 233 14.09 -11.64 9.45
C ILE A 233 13.45 -10.82 8.35
N ASN A 234 12.63 -9.84 8.72
CA ASN A 234 12.03 -8.93 7.73
C ASN A 234 13.13 -8.16 6.98
N LEU A 235 14.20 -7.76 7.68
CA LEU A 235 15.35 -7.13 7.04
C LEU A 235 16.11 -8.10 6.12
N ALA A 236 16.33 -9.34 6.57
CA ALA A 236 16.95 -10.38 5.77
C ALA A 236 16.18 -10.63 4.47
N ALA A 237 14.86 -10.80 4.56
CA ALA A 237 13.96 -10.96 3.42
C ALA A 237 13.99 -9.73 2.51
N ALA A 238 13.98 -8.51 3.07
CA ALA A 238 14.06 -7.28 2.30
C ALA A 238 15.37 -7.19 1.49
N PHE A 239 16.51 -7.58 2.07
CA PHE A 239 17.78 -7.63 1.35
C PHE A 239 17.77 -8.66 0.21
N CYS A 240 17.22 -9.86 0.45
CA CYS A 240 17.09 -10.87 -0.60
C CYS A 240 16.20 -10.37 -1.75
N LEU A 241 15.06 -9.75 -1.44
CA LEU A 241 14.16 -9.16 -2.45
C LEU A 241 14.78 -7.96 -3.18
N ALA A 242 15.79 -7.32 -2.60
CA ALA A 242 16.58 -6.28 -3.25
C ALA A 242 17.76 -6.82 -4.07
N GLY A 243 17.88 -8.15 -4.18
CA GLY A 243 18.98 -8.83 -4.87
C GLY A 243 20.30 -8.85 -4.09
N ASN A 244 20.32 -8.41 -2.82
CA ASN A 244 21.48 -8.47 -1.95
C ASN A 244 21.42 -9.70 -1.04
N ASN A 245 21.50 -10.88 -1.66
CA ASN A 245 21.35 -12.16 -0.96
C ASN A 245 22.43 -12.36 0.12
N LEU A 246 23.66 -11.90 -0.11
CA LEU A 246 24.75 -12.02 0.86
C LEU A 246 24.42 -11.33 2.18
N GLU A 247 23.91 -10.10 2.10
CA GLU A 247 23.51 -9.36 3.30
C GLU A 247 22.25 -9.99 3.92
N GLY A 248 21.30 -10.46 3.11
CA GLY A 248 20.13 -11.19 3.59
C GLY A 248 20.51 -12.43 4.41
N VAL A 249 21.46 -13.22 3.93
CA VAL A 249 22.01 -14.40 4.62
C VAL A 249 22.61 -14.04 5.98
N ARG A 250 23.39 -12.96 6.06
CA ARG A 250 23.96 -12.47 7.33
C ARG A 250 22.87 -12.16 8.35
N TRP A 251 21.81 -11.47 7.93
CA TRP A 251 20.69 -11.13 8.81
C TRP A 251 19.87 -12.35 9.23
N TYR A 252 19.61 -13.31 8.34
CA TYR A 252 18.96 -14.58 8.71
C TYR A 252 19.77 -15.35 9.75
N ARG A 253 21.10 -15.44 9.59
CA ARG A 253 21.97 -16.10 10.57
C ARG A 253 21.95 -15.40 11.92
N ARG A 254 21.98 -14.06 11.91
CA ARG A 254 21.89 -13.28 13.15
C ARG A 254 20.55 -13.51 13.87
N ALA A 255 19.45 -13.56 13.12
CA ALA A 255 18.13 -13.90 13.66
C ALA A 255 18.14 -15.30 14.29
N LEU A 256 18.59 -16.32 13.57
CA LEU A 256 18.67 -17.71 14.04
C LEU A 256 19.61 -17.91 15.25
N ALA A 257 20.59 -17.02 15.45
CA ALA A 257 21.46 -17.04 16.62
C ALA A 257 20.79 -16.45 17.87
N MET A 258 19.64 -15.79 17.74
CA MET A 258 18.90 -15.27 18.88
C MET A 258 18.13 -16.38 19.60
N PRO A 259 18.18 -16.42 20.93
CA PRO A 259 17.40 -17.38 21.70
C PRO A 259 15.92 -16.95 21.73
N ASN A 260 15.08 -17.60 20.94
CA ASN A 260 13.63 -17.41 20.99
C ASN A 260 12.89 -18.76 20.88
N PRO A 261 12.16 -19.21 21.91
CA PRO A 261 11.48 -20.51 21.91
C PRO A 261 10.21 -20.55 21.06
N GLU A 262 9.62 -19.41 20.70
CA GLU A 262 8.43 -19.33 19.84
C GLU A 262 8.80 -19.29 18.35
N PHE A 263 10.10 -19.37 18.06
CA PHE A 263 10.64 -19.16 16.74
C PHE A 263 10.55 -20.42 15.86
N ASP A 264 9.98 -20.29 14.66
CA ASP A 264 9.98 -21.35 13.66
C ASP A 264 11.35 -21.45 12.98
N VAL A 265 12.30 -22.07 13.69
CA VAL A 265 13.67 -22.31 13.23
C VAL A 265 13.68 -23.03 11.87
N ALA A 266 12.75 -23.94 11.62
CA ALA A 266 12.72 -24.73 10.39
C ALA A 266 12.38 -23.88 9.17
N LEU A 267 11.35 -23.04 9.26
CA LEU A 267 10.99 -22.11 8.19
C LEU A 267 12.13 -21.13 7.89
N GLN A 268 12.80 -20.63 8.93
CA GLN A 268 13.79 -19.57 8.77
C GLN A 268 15.14 -20.13 8.31
N THR A 269 15.48 -21.35 8.71
CA THR A 269 16.57 -22.13 8.12
C THR A 269 16.34 -22.36 6.63
N LYS A 270 15.10 -22.68 6.22
CA LYS A 270 14.77 -22.82 4.80
C LYS A 270 14.97 -21.51 4.05
N SER A 271 14.52 -20.38 4.59
CA SER A 271 14.74 -19.06 3.99
C SER A 271 16.22 -18.71 3.86
N LEU A 272 17.01 -19.02 4.90
CA LEU A 272 18.47 -18.87 4.89
C LEU A 272 19.12 -19.68 3.78
N VAL A 273 18.79 -20.97 3.66
CA VAL A 273 19.34 -21.85 2.62
C VAL A 273 19.03 -21.32 1.22
N VAL A 274 17.79 -20.88 1.00
CA VAL A 274 17.36 -20.28 -0.28
C VAL A 274 18.20 -19.04 -0.59
N ALA A 275 18.37 -18.13 0.38
CA ALA A 275 19.18 -16.93 0.21
C ALA A 275 20.65 -17.26 -0.09
N GLN A 276 21.24 -18.24 0.60
CA GLN A 276 22.62 -18.66 0.36
C GLN A 276 22.82 -19.21 -1.06
N LEU A 277 21.88 -20.01 -1.57
CA LEU A 277 21.97 -20.56 -2.92
C LEU A 277 21.95 -19.50 -4.03
N GLN A 278 21.40 -18.32 -3.75
CA GLN A 278 21.33 -17.20 -4.71
C GLN A 278 22.43 -16.16 -4.52
N CYS A 279 23.44 -16.42 -3.69
CA CYS A 279 24.58 -15.51 -3.52
C CYS A 279 25.55 -15.57 -4.72
N PRO A 280 26.31 -14.49 -4.99
CA PRO A 280 27.35 -14.51 -6.02
C PRO A 280 28.39 -15.61 -5.77
N GLY A 281 28.85 -16.27 -6.84
CA GLY A 281 29.80 -17.38 -6.81
C GLY A 281 29.19 -18.73 -6.44
N MET A 282 27.88 -18.80 -6.20
CA MET A 282 27.17 -20.03 -5.82
C MET A 282 26.65 -20.78 -7.06
N PRO A 283 26.36 -22.09 -6.95
CA PRO A 283 25.92 -22.91 -8.10
C PRO A 283 24.66 -22.38 -8.80
N LEU A 284 23.84 -21.60 -8.10
CA LEU A 284 22.57 -21.08 -8.59
C LEU A 284 22.54 -19.55 -8.70
N GLU A 285 23.69 -18.87 -8.77
CA GLU A 285 23.76 -17.40 -8.90
C GLU A 285 22.97 -16.87 -10.13
N ASP A 286 23.01 -17.62 -11.24
CA ASP A 286 22.32 -17.29 -12.50
C ASP A 286 20.88 -17.83 -12.57
N HIS A 287 20.36 -18.39 -11.48
CA HIS A 287 19.06 -19.04 -11.43
C HIS A 287 18.09 -18.38 -10.45
N GLN A 288 16.82 -18.33 -10.85
CA GLN A 288 15.72 -18.01 -9.98
C GLN A 288 15.21 -19.31 -9.34
N ILE A 289 15.21 -19.37 -8.00
CA ILE A 289 14.52 -20.45 -7.29
C ILE A 289 13.00 -20.21 -7.40
N CYS A 290 12.29 -21.17 -7.96
CA CYS A 290 10.84 -21.08 -8.21
C CYS A 290 10.00 -21.86 -7.21
N GLU A 291 10.53 -22.99 -6.73
CA GLU A 291 9.83 -23.87 -5.80
C GLU A 291 10.83 -24.46 -4.82
N VAL A 292 10.43 -24.54 -3.55
CA VAL A 292 11.23 -25.16 -2.49
C VAL A 292 10.34 -26.08 -1.68
N THR A 293 10.63 -27.36 -1.75
CA THR A 293 10.01 -28.41 -0.94
C THR A 293 10.93 -28.77 0.22
N PRO A 294 10.50 -29.59 1.20
CA PRO A 294 11.40 -30.06 2.26
C PRO A 294 12.62 -30.85 1.76
N THR A 295 12.57 -31.40 0.55
CA THR A 295 13.60 -32.32 0.04
C THR A 295 14.31 -31.84 -1.22
N HIS A 296 13.69 -30.95 -1.99
CA HIS A 296 14.20 -30.48 -3.27
C HIS A 296 13.91 -29.00 -3.48
N LEU A 297 14.77 -28.35 -4.25
CA LEU A 297 14.53 -27.04 -4.82
C LEU A 297 14.47 -27.15 -6.35
N THR A 298 13.57 -26.37 -6.94
CA THR A 298 13.45 -26.22 -8.39
C THR A 298 13.88 -24.82 -8.76
N ALA A 299 14.89 -24.71 -9.63
CA ALA A 299 15.41 -23.44 -10.11
C ALA A 299 15.40 -23.37 -11.64
N ILE A 300 15.30 -22.16 -12.17
CA ILE A 300 15.32 -21.89 -13.62
C ILE A 300 16.33 -20.79 -13.92
N LEU A 301 16.94 -20.81 -15.10
CA LEU A 301 17.83 -19.73 -15.50
C LEU A 301 17.09 -18.38 -15.53
N ASN A 302 17.73 -17.33 -15.01
CA ASN A 302 17.14 -15.99 -14.92
C ASN A 302 16.66 -15.48 -16.29
N LYS A 303 17.41 -15.76 -17.36
CA LYS A 303 17.02 -15.41 -18.75
C LYS A 303 15.74 -16.08 -19.25
N ASP A 304 15.33 -17.19 -18.63
CA ASP A 304 14.15 -17.98 -19.03
C ASP A 304 12.96 -17.77 -18.07
N LYS A 305 13.11 -16.91 -17.05
CA LYS A 305 12.10 -16.62 -16.02
C LYS A 305 10.76 -16.16 -16.58
N ASP A 306 10.75 -15.19 -17.50
CA ASP A 306 9.51 -14.63 -18.06
C ASP A 306 8.73 -15.67 -18.88
N LYS A 307 9.43 -16.55 -19.62
CA LYS A 307 8.81 -17.65 -20.36
C LYS A 307 8.15 -18.65 -19.42
N TRP A 308 8.83 -18.98 -18.33
CA TRP A 308 8.32 -19.90 -17.32
C TRP A 308 7.06 -19.33 -16.62
N LEU A 309 7.08 -18.05 -16.25
CA LEU A 309 5.93 -17.37 -15.64
C LEU A 309 4.71 -17.35 -16.57
N MET A 310 4.90 -17.00 -17.84
CA MET A 310 3.83 -17.01 -18.84
C MET A 310 3.21 -18.41 -19.02
N ARG A 311 4.04 -19.46 -19.06
CA ARG A 311 3.57 -20.84 -19.26
C ARG A 311 2.78 -21.36 -18.06
N ASN A 312 3.23 -21.06 -16.84
CA ASN A 312 2.53 -21.49 -15.62
C ASN A 312 1.26 -20.69 -15.34
N LYS A 313 1.23 -19.39 -15.68
CA LYS A 313 0.01 -18.57 -15.57
C LYS A 313 -1.13 -19.09 -16.47
N VAL A 314 -0.80 -19.48 -17.71
CA VAL A 314 -1.75 -20.11 -18.64
C VAL A 314 -2.29 -21.45 -18.09
N LEU A 315 -1.47 -22.19 -17.34
CA LEU A 315 -1.88 -23.47 -16.75
C LEU A 315 -2.76 -23.29 -15.51
N SER A 316 -2.51 -22.28 -14.67
CA SER A 316 -3.37 -21.97 -13.51
C SER A 316 -4.73 -21.44 -13.92
N GLU A 317 -4.81 -20.67 -15.02
CA GLU A 317 -6.07 -20.14 -15.55
C GLU A 317 -6.86 -21.19 -16.37
N GLY A 318 -6.19 -22.24 -16.86
CA GLY A 318 -6.79 -23.32 -17.65
C GLY A 318 -7.20 -24.59 -16.87
N ARG A 319 -6.95 -24.67 -15.56
CA ARG A 319 -7.26 -25.87 -14.75
C ARG A 319 -8.12 -25.58 -13.52
N GLU A 320 -9.40 -25.30 -13.77
CA GLU A 320 -10.46 -25.71 -12.85
C GLU A 320 -10.98 -27.10 -13.31
N ILE A 321 -10.11 -28.13 -13.26
CA ILE A 321 -10.51 -29.52 -13.53
C ILE A 321 -9.87 -30.42 -12.46
N GLN A 322 -10.71 -30.76 -11.47
CA GLN A 322 -10.67 -31.94 -10.59
C GLN A 322 -9.30 -32.47 -10.14
N GLY A 323 -8.85 -31.98 -8.98
CA GLY A 323 -8.50 -32.85 -7.84
C GLY A 323 -7.35 -33.85 -7.97
N LYS A 324 -6.36 -33.62 -8.84
CA LYS A 324 -5.10 -34.39 -8.82
C LYS A 324 -3.89 -33.47 -9.00
N THR A 325 -3.12 -33.29 -7.93
CA THR A 325 -1.77 -32.73 -7.95
C THR A 325 -0.90 -33.61 -8.86
N SER A 326 -0.74 -33.18 -10.10
CA SER A 326 0.21 -33.79 -11.03
C SER A 326 1.54 -33.06 -10.89
N THR A 327 2.57 -33.77 -10.44
CA THR A 327 3.97 -33.34 -10.56
C THR A 327 4.27 -33.12 -12.04
N MET A 328 4.46 -31.86 -12.45
CA MET A 328 4.77 -31.53 -13.83
C MET A 328 6.25 -31.85 -14.10
N THR A 329 6.51 -32.98 -14.74
CA THR A 329 7.82 -33.22 -15.36
C THR A 329 7.95 -32.29 -16.55
N LEU A 330 8.76 -31.23 -16.42
CA LEU A 330 9.10 -30.34 -17.53
C LEU A 330 9.85 -31.14 -18.59
N ASN A 331 9.15 -31.48 -19.68
CA ASN A 331 9.80 -32.09 -20.85
C ASN A 331 10.78 -31.07 -21.45
N SER A 332 12.08 -31.36 -21.33
CA SER A 332 13.24 -30.54 -21.72
C SER A 332 13.32 -30.17 -23.21
N LYS A 333 12.37 -30.59 -24.04
CA LYS A 333 12.44 -30.45 -25.50
C LYS A 333 12.15 -29.04 -26.02
N GLU A 334 11.62 -28.13 -25.20
CA GLU A 334 11.29 -26.76 -25.62
C GLU A 334 11.74 -25.66 -24.62
N GLY A 335 13.01 -25.73 -24.19
CA GLY A 335 13.81 -24.50 -24.07
C GLY A 335 13.71 -23.68 -22.78
N GLY A 336 13.72 -24.33 -21.62
CA GLY A 336 14.18 -23.73 -20.36
C GLY A 336 14.83 -24.82 -19.51
N ALA A 337 16.11 -24.67 -19.17
CA ALA A 337 16.78 -25.62 -18.30
C ALA A 337 16.22 -25.44 -16.88
N VAL A 338 15.30 -26.31 -16.49
CA VAL A 338 14.84 -26.41 -15.11
C VAL A 338 15.73 -27.43 -14.43
N ILE A 339 16.39 -27.00 -13.37
CA ILE A 339 17.28 -27.84 -12.59
C ILE A 339 16.61 -28.13 -11.26
N GLN A 340 16.52 -29.41 -10.92
CA GLN A 340 16.12 -29.86 -9.60
C GLN A 340 17.37 -30.27 -8.84
N HIS A 341 17.58 -29.65 -7.68
CA HIS A 341 18.66 -30.00 -6.77
C HIS A 341 18.08 -30.53 -5.46
N PRO A 342 18.71 -31.55 -4.84
CA PRO A 342 18.37 -31.91 -3.47
C PRO A 342 18.63 -30.72 -2.56
N MET A 343 17.79 -30.55 -1.54
CA MET A 343 18.02 -29.53 -0.52
C MET A 343 19.28 -29.90 0.29
N PRO A 344 20.12 -28.91 0.67
CA PRO A 344 21.22 -29.12 1.60
C PRO A 344 20.71 -29.74 2.91
N SER A 345 21.56 -30.54 3.55
CA SER A 345 21.24 -31.18 4.84
C SER A 345 21.12 -30.16 5.99
N GLY A 346 21.68 -28.96 5.82
CA GLY A 346 21.57 -27.83 6.73
C GLY A 346 22.11 -26.52 6.14
N PRO A 347 21.99 -25.39 6.87
CA PRO A 347 22.41 -24.07 6.39
C PRO A 347 23.94 -23.90 6.32
N ASP A 348 24.69 -24.78 6.96
CA ASP A 348 26.16 -24.79 7.00
C ASP A 348 26.75 -25.99 6.26
N ASP A 349 25.96 -26.66 5.40
CA ASP A 349 26.40 -27.83 4.65
C ASP A 349 27.56 -27.48 3.70
N PRO A 350 28.79 -27.95 3.97
CA PRO A 350 29.96 -27.59 3.17
C PRO A 350 29.94 -28.22 1.76
N GLU A 351 29.06 -29.22 1.52
CA GLU A 351 28.86 -29.79 0.19
C GLU A 351 28.17 -28.79 -0.75
N PHE A 352 27.31 -27.93 -0.20
CA PHE A 352 26.56 -26.92 -0.96
C PHE A 352 27.12 -25.50 -0.82
N PHE A 353 27.75 -25.19 0.31
CA PHE A 353 28.27 -23.87 0.63
C PHE A 353 29.78 -23.97 0.85
N PRO A 354 30.60 -23.50 -0.11
CA PRO A 354 32.06 -23.51 0.03
C PRO A 354 32.52 -22.91 1.36
N GLU A 355 33.57 -23.46 1.95
CA GLU A 355 34.03 -23.03 3.29
C GLU A 355 34.44 -21.55 3.30
N GLU A 356 34.99 -21.05 2.20
CA GLU A 356 35.32 -19.63 1.99
C GLU A 356 34.07 -18.75 2.05
N PHE A 357 32.97 -19.18 1.43
CA PHE A 357 31.69 -18.47 1.49
C PHE A 357 31.13 -18.48 2.91
N LEU A 358 31.15 -19.64 3.58
CA LEU A 358 30.72 -19.74 4.98
C LEU A 358 31.54 -18.82 5.90
N LYS A 359 32.84 -18.64 5.65
CA LYS A 359 33.69 -17.69 6.39
C LYS A 359 33.28 -16.23 6.21
N GLU A 360 32.73 -15.86 5.06
CA GLU A 360 32.30 -14.49 4.75
C GLU A 360 30.97 -14.09 5.41
N ILE A 361 30.11 -15.08 5.69
CA ILE A 361 28.74 -14.86 6.20
C ILE A 361 28.52 -15.28 7.65
N ARG A 362 29.48 -15.98 8.25
CA ARG A 362 29.43 -16.28 9.70
C ARG A 362 29.55 -14.97 10.48
N PRO A 363 28.73 -14.78 11.53
CA PRO A 363 28.68 -13.54 12.31
C PRO A 363 29.96 -13.25 13.09
#